data_AF-A0A0K8TM50-F1
#
_entry.id   AF-A0A0K8TM50-F1
#
_cell.length_a   1.000
_cell.length_b   1.000
_cell.length_c   1.000
_cell.angle_alpha   90.00
_cell.angle_beta   90.00
_cell.angle_gamma   90.00
#
_symmetry.space_group_name_H-M   'P 1'
#
loop_
_entity.id
_entity.type
_entity.pdbx_description
1 polymer ?
#
loop_
_entity_poly.entity_id
_entity_poly.type
_entity_poly.pdbx_seq_one_letter_code
_entity_poly.pdbx_strand_id
1 'polypeptide(L)'
;SFSSHTLHIEIPEWGKYVLRVLKMENSILIYIADEENESFDELSVAMQLQNDEIVSTTILGDPVGFSSQELAEKLTKRLKKQVYVSCQIPMNQYLTPLFQKKFFEK
;
A
#
# COMPACT_ATOMS: atom_id res chain seq x y z
N SER A 1 -8.55 7.27 17.90
CA SER A 1 -7.23 6.82 18.40
C SER A 1 -6.33 6.46 17.23
N PHE A 2 -5.01 6.47 17.42
CA PHE A 2 -4.06 6.04 16.40
C PHE A 2 -3.34 4.76 16.84
N SER A 3 -2.98 3.89 15.90
CA SER A 3 -2.14 2.72 16.18
C SER A 3 -1.23 2.40 14.99
N SER A 4 -0.04 1.88 15.29
CA SER A 4 0.94 1.47 14.29
C SER A 4 1.20 -0.02 14.38
N HIS A 5 1.38 -0.68 13.23
CA HIS A 5 1.72 -2.09 13.12
C HIS A 5 2.82 -2.26 12.08
N THR A 6 3.75 -3.15 12.37
CA THR A 6 4.81 -3.55 11.44
C THR A 6 4.71 -5.04 11.20
N LEU A 7 4.80 -5.44 9.94
CA LEU A 7 4.83 -6.83 9.50
C LEU A 7 6.02 -7.02 8.57
N HIS A 8 6.79 -8.07 8.82
CA HIS A 8 7.85 -8.52 7.93
C HIS A 8 7.30 -9.68 7.10
N ILE A 9 7.47 -9.60 5.79
CA ILE A 9 6.98 -10.58 4.81
C ILE A 9 8.17 -11.14 4.06
N GLU A 10 8.41 -12.43 4.22
CA GLU A 10 9.38 -13.15 3.39
C GLU A 10 8.63 -13.88 2.27
N ILE A 11 9.07 -13.64 1.03
CA ILE A 11 8.61 -14.37 -0.15
C ILE A 11 9.82 -15.17 -0.64
N PRO A 12 9.80 -16.52 -0.53
CA PRO A 12 10.90 -17.36 -0.97
C PRO A 12 11.31 -17.03 -2.40
N GLU A 13 12.62 -16.95 -2.66
CA GLU A 13 13.22 -16.64 -3.97
C GLU A 13 13.02 -15.18 -4.47
N TRP A 14 12.20 -14.38 -3.79
CA TRP A 14 11.93 -12.98 -4.18
C TRP A 14 12.57 -11.97 -3.24
N GLY A 15 12.57 -12.24 -1.94
CA GLY A 15 13.21 -11.39 -0.94
C GLY A 15 12.37 -11.18 0.32
N LYS A 16 12.80 -10.19 1.11
CA LYS A 16 12.16 -9.80 2.36
C LYS A 16 11.65 -8.38 2.26
N TYR A 17 10.44 -8.18 2.75
CA TYR A 17 9.73 -6.93 2.63
C TYR A 17 9.21 -6.49 3.99
N VAL A 18 9.20 -5.19 4.21
CA VAL A 18 8.60 -4.58 5.39
C VAL A 18 7.30 -3.90 4.99
N LEU A 19 6.25 -4.19 5.75
CA LEU A 19 4.97 -3.52 5.70
C LEU A 19 4.80 -2.74 7.00
N ARG A 20 4.53 -1.44 6.89
CA ARG A 20 4.15 -0.60 8.03
C ARG A 20 2.77 -0.03 7.80
N VAL A 21 1.89 -0.16 8.79
CA VAL A 21 0.52 0.31 8.75
C VAL A 21 0.28 1.25 9.90
N LEU A 22 -0.02 2.51 9.59
CA LEU A 22 -0.49 3.50 10.55
C LEU A 22 -1.99 3.67 10.38
N LYS A 23 -2.75 3.16 11.35
CA LYS A 23 -4.20 3.32 11.43
C LYS A 23 -4.51 4.61 12.20
N MET A 24 -5.29 5.48 11.56
CA MET A 24 -5.86 6.68 12.15
C MET A 24 -7.38 6.53 12.23
N GLU A 25 -8.08 7.56 12.72
CA GLU A 25 -9.53 7.52 12.93
C GLU A 25 -10.29 7.24 11.61
N ASN A 26 -10.05 8.05 10.58
CA ASN A 26 -10.74 7.98 9.29
C ASN A 26 -9.81 7.67 8.11
N SER A 27 -8.56 7.35 8.40
CA SER A 27 -7.56 7.06 7.37
C SER A 27 -6.58 5.97 7.78
N ILE A 28 -5.88 5.44 6.78
CA ILE A 28 -4.83 4.46 6.95
C ILE A 28 -3.67 4.86 6.06
N LEU A 29 -2.46 4.88 6.60
CA LEU A 29 -1.22 4.95 5.81
C LEU A 29 -0.59 3.57 5.77
N ILE A 30 -0.18 3.16 4.57
CA ILE A 30 0.45 1.88 4.30
C ILE A 30 1.77 2.15 3.58
N TYR A 31 2.84 1.59 4.12
CA TYR A 31 4.18 1.67 3.58
C TYR A 31 4.68 0.26 3.31
N ILE A 32 5.19 0.04 2.10
CA ILE A 32 5.65 -1.25 1.61
C ILE A 32 7.01 -1.03 0.95
N ALA A 33 8.05 -1.68 1.46
CA ALA A 33 9.39 -1.59 0.90
C ALA A 33 10.14 -2.92 1.01
N ASP A 34 11.23 -3.02 0.24
CA ASP A 34 12.27 -4.01 0.46
C ASP A 34 12.93 -3.77 1.84
N GLU A 35 13.13 -4.83 2.63
CA GLU A 35 13.70 -4.73 3.97
C GLU A 35 15.17 -4.31 3.96
N GLU A 36 15.92 -4.61 2.90
CA GLU A 36 17.33 -4.22 2.76
C GLU A 36 17.51 -2.86 2.08
N ASN A 37 16.48 -2.35 1.40
CA ASN A 37 16.53 -1.09 0.64
C ASN A 37 15.25 -0.28 0.80
N GLU A 38 15.03 0.20 2.02
CA GLU A 38 13.90 1.07 2.34
C GLU A 38 14.07 2.47 1.71
N SER A 39 13.07 2.90 0.93
CA SER A 39 12.97 4.27 0.43
C SER A 39 11.53 4.79 0.52
N PHE A 40 11.33 6.10 0.40
CA PHE A 40 10.01 6.72 0.42
C PHE A 40 9.88 7.67 -0.76
N ASP A 41 9.94 7.09 -1.96
CA ASP A 41 10.05 7.86 -3.19
C ASP A 41 8.69 8.24 -3.79
N GLU A 42 7.64 7.49 -3.46
CA GLU A 42 6.28 7.64 -4.00
C GLU A 42 5.24 7.55 -2.87
N LEU A 43 4.21 8.39 -2.93
CA LEU A 43 3.03 8.30 -2.08
C LEU A 43 1.78 8.62 -2.89
N SER A 44 0.82 7.70 -2.91
CA SER A 44 -0.50 7.93 -3.47
C SER A 44 -1.57 7.93 -2.39
N VAL A 45 -2.69 8.58 -2.71
CA VAL A 45 -3.87 8.66 -1.85
C VAL A 45 -5.10 8.28 -2.66
N ALA A 46 -6.04 7.59 -2.02
CA ALA A 46 -7.38 7.40 -2.53
C ALA A 46 -8.41 7.64 -1.43
N MET A 47 -9.60 8.09 -1.83
CA MET A 47 -10.73 8.32 -0.93
C MET A 47 -12.05 8.11 -1.66
N GLN A 48 -13.10 7.82 -0.88
CA GLN A 48 -14.46 7.76 -1.39
C GLN A 48 -15.16 9.10 -1.17
N LEU A 49 -15.75 9.63 -2.23
CA LEU A 49 -16.58 10.83 -2.22
C LEU A 49 -18.00 10.51 -1.72
N GLN A 50 -18.80 11.55 -1.48
CA GLN A 50 -20.19 11.40 -1.00
C GLN A 50 -21.11 10.70 -2.01
N ASN A 51 -20.78 10.76 -3.30
CA ASN A 51 -21.50 10.09 -4.40
C ASN A 51 -21.03 8.64 -4.63
N ASP A 52 -20.35 8.04 -3.65
CA ASP A 52 -19.72 6.71 -3.70
C ASP A 52 -18.57 6.53 -4.71
N GLU A 53 -18.24 7.56 -5.48
CA GLU A 53 -17.10 7.58 -6.40
C GLU A 53 -15.78 7.49 -5.64
N ILE A 54 -14.83 6.71 -6.17
CA ILE A 54 -13.47 6.64 -5.62
C ILE A 54 -12.56 7.46 -6.51
N VAL A 55 -11.88 8.42 -5.89
CA VAL A 55 -10.85 9.24 -6.54
C VAL A 55 -9.49 8.90 -5.94
N SER A 56 -8.46 8.95 -6.77
CA SER A 56 -7.10 8.65 -6.38
C SER A 56 -6.11 9.54 -7.11
N THR A 57 -4.96 9.78 -6.49
CA THR A 57 -3.86 10.53 -7.11
C THR A 57 -2.55 10.21 -6.41
N THR A 58 -1.44 10.39 -7.13
CA THR A 58 -0.10 10.39 -6.55
C THR A 58 0.24 11.80 -6.07
N ILE A 59 0.61 11.94 -4.79
CA ILE A 59 0.88 13.22 -4.12
C ILE A 59 2.37 13.46 -3.87
N LEU A 60 3.20 12.42 -3.98
CA LEU A 60 4.66 12.49 -3.92
C LEU A 60 5.24 11.49 -4.92
N GLY A 61 6.29 11.89 -5.61
CA GLY A 61 7.05 11.03 -6.50
C GLY A 61 6.43 10.82 -7.87
N ASP A 62 7.20 10.16 -8.72
CA ASP A 62 6.71 9.62 -9.99
C ASP A 62 6.10 8.22 -9.75
N PRO A 63 5.05 7.82 -10.48
CA PRO A 63 4.47 6.49 -10.33
C PRO A 63 5.48 5.39 -10.71
N VAL A 64 5.84 4.51 -9.78
CA VAL A 64 6.80 3.41 -10.03
C VAL A 64 6.11 2.05 -9.87
N GLY A 65 5.86 1.35 -10.99
CA GLY A 65 5.30 -0.01 -10.97
C GLY A 65 3.81 -0.12 -10.61
N PHE A 66 3.35 -1.30 -10.15
CA PHE A 66 1.95 -1.59 -9.82
C PHE A 66 1.46 -0.58 -8.77
N SER A 67 0.72 0.41 -9.24
CA SER A 67 0.75 1.75 -8.67
C SER A 67 0.30 1.77 -7.21
N SER A 68 1.02 2.51 -6.36
CA SER A 68 0.57 2.79 -5.01
C SER A 68 -0.87 3.35 -5.03
N GLN A 69 -1.20 4.08 -6.10
CA GLN A 69 -2.52 4.56 -6.45
C GLN A 69 -3.57 3.44 -6.60
N GLU A 70 -3.32 2.40 -7.41
CA GLU A 70 -4.22 1.25 -7.55
C GLU A 70 -4.46 0.52 -6.22
N LEU A 71 -3.40 0.36 -5.42
CA LEU A 71 -3.53 -0.31 -4.12
C LEU A 71 -4.36 0.57 -3.16
N ALA A 72 -4.14 1.89 -3.17
CA ALA A 72 -4.93 2.84 -2.41
C ALA A 72 -6.41 2.78 -2.80
N GLU A 73 -6.73 2.71 -4.09
CA GLU A 73 -8.12 2.57 -4.59
C GLU A 73 -8.77 1.28 -4.12
N LYS A 74 -8.09 0.14 -4.32
CA LYS A 74 -8.59 -1.20 -3.92
C LYS A 74 -8.90 -1.24 -2.43
N LEU A 75 -8.01 -0.68 -1.62
CA LEU A 75 -8.16 -0.63 -0.18
C LEU A 75 -9.23 0.37 0.27
N THR A 76 -9.31 1.54 -0.36
CA THR A 76 -10.39 2.51 -0.13
C THR A 76 -11.75 1.88 -0.39
N LYS A 77 -11.89 1.14 -1.50
CA LYS A 77 -13.11 0.41 -1.85
C LYS A 77 -13.51 -0.61 -0.79
N ARG A 78 -12.54 -1.36 -0.26
CA ARG A 78 -12.75 -2.42 0.74
C ARG A 78 -13.02 -1.87 2.14
N LEU A 79 -12.28 -0.84 2.55
CA LEU A 79 -12.27 -0.35 3.93
C LEU A 79 -13.17 0.86 4.16
N LYS A 80 -13.63 1.52 3.09
CA LYS A 80 -14.49 2.72 3.16
C LYS A 80 -13.83 3.83 3.98
N LYS A 81 -12.51 3.99 3.81
CA LYS A 81 -11.67 4.99 4.46
C LYS A 81 -10.72 5.60 3.45
N GLN A 82 -10.20 6.79 3.74
CA GLN A 82 -9.09 7.35 2.99
C GLN A 82 -7.83 6.52 3.20
N VAL A 83 -7.16 6.11 2.13
CA VAL A 83 -5.96 5.27 2.19
C VAL A 83 -4.81 5.98 1.51
N TYR A 84 -3.69 6.06 2.21
CA TYR A 84 -2.40 6.49 1.68
C TYR A 84 -1.52 5.26 1.50
N VAL A 85 -0.85 5.14 0.36
CA VAL A 85 0.02 4.00 0.04
C VAL A 85 1.34 4.50 -0.52
N SER A 86 2.44 3.97 0.00
CA SER A 86 3.79 4.07 -0.52
C SER A 86 4.27 2.66 -0.79
N CYS A 87 4.50 2.29 -2.05
CA CYS A 87 4.98 0.97 -2.44
C CYS A 87 6.24 1.07 -3.30
N GLN A 88 7.39 0.73 -2.70
CA GLN A 88 8.71 0.84 -3.33
C GLN A 88 9.20 -0.48 -3.95
N ILE A 89 8.32 -1.48 -4.03
CA ILE A 89 8.68 -2.78 -4.60
C ILE A 89 8.33 -2.78 -6.10
N PRO A 90 9.24 -3.22 -6.99
CA PRO A 90 8.94 -3.44 -8.40
C PRO A 90 8.00 -4.65 -8.55
N MET A 91 6.71 -4.41 -8.32
CA MET A 91 5.63 -5.38 -8.43
C MET A 91 5.50 -5.82 -9.90
N ASN A 92 5.88 -7.07 -10.17
CA ASN A 92 5.74 -7.71 -11.48
C ASN A 92 4.63 -8.77 -11.46
N GLN A 93 4.29 -9.32 -12.62
CA GLN A 93 3.20 -10.29 -12.80
C GLN A 93 3.30 -11.56 -11.92
N TYR A 94 4.50 -11.89 -11.40
CA TYR A 94 4.73 -13.06 -10.54
C TYR A 94 4.75 -12.69 -9.06
N LEU A 95 5.35 -11.54 -8.70
CA LEU A 95 5.46 -11.07 -7.32
C LEU A 95 4.13 -10.54 -6.79
N THR A 96 3.37 -9.82 -7.62
CA THR A 96 2.10 -9.19 -7.21
C THR A 96 1.09 -10.19 -6.63
N PRO A 97 0.79 -11.34 -7.26
CA PRO A 97 -0.15 -12.30 -6.70
C PRO A 97 0.32 -12.90 -5.37
N LEU A 98 1.61 -13.20 -5.25
CA LEU A 98 2.20 -13.75 -4.02
C LEU A 98 2.12 -12.74 -2.87
N PHE A 99 2.43 -11.48 -3.16
CA PHE A 99 2.35 -10.40 -2.20
C PHE A 99 0.90 -10.16 -1.76
N GLN A 100 -0.03 -10.05 -2.71
CA GLN A 100 -1.45 -9.87 -2.42
C GLN A 100 -2.01 -11.01 -1.56
N LYS A 101 -1.62 -12.26 -1.85
CA LYS A 101 -1.99 -13.41 -1.04
C LYS A 101 -1.54 -13.23 0.41
N LYS A 102 -0.25 -12.94 0.65
CA LYS A 102 0.29 -12.72 2.00
C LYS A 102 -0.31 -11.49 2.70
N PHE A 103 -0.63 -10.46 1.94
CA PHE A 103 -1.14 -9.18 2.43
C PHE A 103 -2.62 -9.24 2.80
N PHE A 104 -3.45 -9.94 2.03
CA PHE A 104 -4.91 -10.00 2.23
C PHE A 104 -5.40 -11.22 3.02
N GLU A 105 -4.56 -12.25 3.22
CA GLU A 105 -4.91 -13.44 4.01
C GLU A 105 -4.81 -13.24 5.54
N LYS A 106 -4.24 -12.12 6.00
CA LYS A 106 -4.20 -11.72 7.42
C LYS A 106 -5.18 -10.59 7.71
#